data_AF-A0A6N2EGD7-F1
#
_entry.id   AF-A0A6N2EGD7-F1
#
_cell.length_a   1.000
_cell.length_b   1.000
_cell.length_c   1.000
_cell.angle_alpha   90.00
_cell.angle_beta   90.00
_cell.angle_gamma   90.00
#
_symmetry.space_group_name_H-M   'P 1'
#
loop_
_entity.id
_entity.type
_entity.pdbx_description
1 polymer ?
#
loop_
_entity_poly.entity_id
_entity_poly.type
_entity_poly.pdbx_seq_one_letter_code
_entity_poly.pdbx_strand_id
1 'polypeptide(L)'
;MDAVQREYERFGPWVAPIEGVQDIPQQFLRYQELIAEAVFAFKIPINVERRNVKQGMPLYHTVVVFSEDELLLLQRIGKDVHATEILYKDIQYLQRVGNVLVGEILLGTAEQIHVLNFNPVEVEPVEKGIGIIRKSYLQAGTSLNLDAIEESPENGSLFYENLIAQHFRGDDLRVVEYQPPVGLKKNPGKALDPNLPAQEPLLEDSLFLTNGTELITMNRKKETRLPEEADYGYRYTFVPAHTILDVTLEPDDSNDLLRNLSFILKETKVVLLVGPGFSVQRLKAILNI
;
A
#
# COMPACT_ATOMS: atom_id res chain seq x y z
N MET A 1 1.49 0.52 -39.47
CA MET A 1 1.91 -0.43 -38.42
C MET A 1 0.65 -1.00 -37.79
N ASP A 2 0.54 -2.32 -37.67
CA ASP A 2 -0.62 -2.98 -37.05
C ASP A 2 -0.66 -2.69 -35.53
N ALA A 3 -1.86 -2.62 -34.94
CA ALA A 3 -2.04 -2.32 -33.52
C ALA A 3 -1.37 -3.38 -32.62
N VAL A 4 -1.48 -4.65 -33.02
CA VAL A 4 -0.87 -5.79 -32.32
C VAL A 4 0.66 -5.72 -32.35
N GLN A 5 1.22 -5.26 -33.47
CA GLN A 5 2.67 -5.08 -33.58
C GLN A 5 3.17 -3.93 -32.68
N ARG A 6 2.47 -2.80 -32.66
CA ARG A 6 2.80 -1.68 -31.77
C ARG A 6 2.77 -2.10 -30.30
N GLU A 7 1.72 -2.83 -29.90
CA GLU A 7 1.58 -3.33 -28.53
C GLU A 7 2.76 -4.21 -28.15
N TYR A 8 3.13 -5.16 -29.01
CA TYR A 8 4.27 -6.05 -28.80
C TYR A 8 5.61 -5.30 -28.74
N GLU A 9 5.82 -4.31 -29.61
CA GLU A 9 7.05 -3.51 -29.62
C GLU A 9 7.22 -2.70 -28.32
N ARG A 10 6.13 -2.10 -27.84
CA ARG A 10 6.06 -1.29 -26.61
C ARG A 10 5.96 -2.10 -25.31
N PHE A 11 5.80 -3.42 -25.40
CA PHE A 11 5.63 -4.26 -24.22
C PHE A 11 6.89 -4.32 -23.35
N GLY A 12 6.71 -4.11 -22.06
CA GLY A 12 7.74 -4.24 -21.05
C GLY A 12 7.13 -4.63 -19.70
N PRO A 13 7.97 -4.89 -18.68
CA PRO A 13 7.49 -5.23 -17.34
C PRO A 13 6.84 -4.06 -16.60
N TRP A 14 6.91 -2.83 -17.12
CA TRP A 14 6.48 -1.61 -16.43
C TRP A 14 4.98 -1.32 -16.61
N VAL A 15 4.40 -0.62 -15.62
CA VAL A 15 3.06 -0.05 -15.69
C VAL A 15 3.09 1.15 -16.64
N ALA A 16 2.14 1.25 -17.55
CA ALA A 16 2.11 2.33 -18.54
C ALA A 16 0.79 3.11 -18.51
N PRO A 17 0.81 4.44 -18.61
CA PRO A 17 -0.40 5.24 -18.78
C PRO A 17 -1.07 4.91 -20.13
N ILE A 18 -2.39 5.13 -20.19
CA ILE A 18 -3.16 5.08 -21.44
C ILE A 18 -3.48 6.53 -21.82
N GLU A 19 -2.80 7.04 -22.85
CA GLU A 19 -2.95 8.44 -23.29
C GLU A 19 -3.95 8.59 -24.44
N GLY A 20 -4.38 7.49 -25.06
CA GLY A 20 -5.42 7.48 -26.08
C GLY A 20 -5.82 6.07 -26.49
N VAL A 21 -6.79 6.00 -27.41
CA VAL A 21 -7.40 4.73 -27.86
C VAL A 21 -6.36 3.75 -28.41
N GLN A 22 -5.29 4.24 -29.04
CA GLN A 22 -4.20 3.42 -29.58
C GLN A 22 -3.38 2.69 -28.51
N ASP A 23 -3.44 3.13 -27.26
CA ASP A 23 -2.70 2.54 -26.13
C ASP A 23 -3.55 1.54 -25.35
N ILE A 24 -4.85 1.45 -25.64
CA ILE A 24 -5.77 0.48 -25.05
C ILE A 24 -5.43 -0.92 -25.58
N PRO A 25 -5.12 -1.90 -24.70
CA PRO A 25 -4.86 -3.26 -25.15
C PRO A 25 -6.12 -3.86 -25.80
N GLN A 26 -5.93 -4.66 -26.84
CA GLN A 26 -7.04 -5.08 -27.72
C GLN A 26 -8.21 -5.74 -26.99
N GLN A 27 -7.92 -6.53 -25.96
CA GLN A 27 -8.90 -7.21 -25.12
C GLN A 27 -9.79 -6.26 -24.29
N PHE A 28 -9.37 -5.01 -24.09
CA PHE A 28 -10.12 -3.99 -23.33
C PHE A 28 -10.86 -2.98 -24.22
N LEU A 29 -10.79 -3.09 -25.55
CA LEU A 29 -11.43 -2.13 -26.47
C LEU A 29 -12.94 -2.01 -26.31
N ARG A 30 -13.61 -3.04 -25.74
CA ARG A 30 -15.03 -2.95 -25.37
C ARG A 30 -15.33 -1.81 -24.38
N TYR A 31 -14.34 -1.41 -23.58
CA TYR A 31 -14.43 -0.35 -22.58
C TYR A 31 -13.79 0.96 -23.04
N GLN A 32 -13.54 1.14 -24.36
CA GLN A 32 -12.80 2.31 -24.87
C GLN A 32 -13.44 3.65 -24.53
N GLU A 33 -14.77 3.73 -24.47
CA GLU A 33 -15.50 4.96 -24.16
C GLU A 33 -15.24 5.36 -22.71
N LEU A 34 -15.42 4.43 -21.76
CA LEU A 34 -15.10 4.65 -20.35
C LEU A 34 -13.64 5.02 -20.11
N ILE A 35 -12.71 4.39 -20.84
CA ILE A 35 -11.28 4.70 -20.73
C ILE A 35 -10.98 6.10 -21.30
N ALA A 36 -11.66 6.52 -22.37
CA ALA A 36 -11.46 7.82 -22.99
C ALA A 36 -12.03 8.98 -22.15
N GLU A 37 -13.09 8.73 -21.38
CA GLU A 37 -13.72 9.71 -20.49
C GLU A 37 -13.03 9.80 -19.11
N ALA A 38 -12.11 8.88 -18.82
CA ALA A 38 -11.43 8.80 -17.54
C ALA A 38 -10.57 10.03 -17.25
N VAL A 39 -10.52 10.42 -15.97
CA VAL A 39 -9.54 11.41 -15.46
C VAL A 39 -8.11 10.89 -15.66
N PHE A 40 -7.93 9.58 -15.48
CA PHE A 40 -6.65 8.91 -15.70
C PHE A 40 -6.86 7.42 -15.92
N ALA A 41 -5.99 6.77 -16.70
CA ALA A 41 -5.97 5.33 -16.81
C ALA A 41 -4.55 4.80 -17.02
N PHE A 42 -4.29 3.59 -16.53
CA PHE A 42 -3.05 2.87 -16.79
C PHE A 42 -3.29 1.37 -16.97
N LYS A 43 -2.32 0.69 -17.58
CA LYS A 43 -2.35 -0.75 -17.81
C LYS A 43 -1.19 -1.45 -17.11
N ILE A 44 -1.48 -2.62 -16.55
CA ILE A 44 -0.51 -3.49 -15.87
C ILE A 44 -0.20 -4.70 -16.77
N PRO A 45 1.07 -4.91 -17.13
CA PRO A 45 1.49 -6.03 -17.98
C PRO A 45 1.38 -7.38 -17.25
N ILE A 46 1.37 -8.47 -18.03
CA ILE A 46 1.57 -9.81 -17.47
C ILE A 46 2.99 -9.97 -16.92
N ASN A 47 3.15 -10.71 -15.83
CA ASN A 47 4.47 -11.04 -15.30
C ASN A 47 5.09 -12.22 -16.07
N VAL A 48 5.68 -11.93 -17.23
CA VAL A 48 6.38 -12.94 -18.05
C VAL A 48 7.60 -12.32 -18.73
N GLU A 49 8.66 -13.11 -18.87
CA GLU A 49 9.86 -12.64 -19.57
C GLU A 49 9.58 -12.36 -21.05
N ARG A 50 10.16 -11.27 -21.58
CA ARG A 50 9.93 -10.84 -22.96
C ARG A 50 10.23 -11.92 -24.01
N ARG A 51 11.22 -12.80 -23.76
CA ARG A 51 11.55 -13.92 -24.66
C ARG A 51 10.44 -14.97 -24.81
N ASN A 52 9.48 -14.99 -23.88
CA ASN A 52 8.38 -15.95 -23.86
C ASN A 52 7.07 -15.38 -24.44
N VAL A 53 7.03 -14.09 -24.78
CA VAL A 53 5.86 -13.48 -25.44
C VAL A 53 5.98 -13.52 -26.96
N LYS A 54 4.83 -13.56 -27.63
CA LYS A 54 4.71 -13.50 -29.08
C LYS A 54 3.68 -12.43 -29.44
N GLN A 55 3.82 -11.86 -30.63
CA GLN A 55 2.81 -10.97 -31.19
C GLN A 55 1.43 -11.66 -31.19
N GLY A 56 0.39 -10.94 -30.78
CA GLY A 56 -0.98 -11.44 -30.68
C GLY A 56 -1.32 -12.13 -29.35
N MET A 57 -0.36 -12.33 -28.45
CA MET A 57 -0.68 -12.74 -27.08
C MET A 57 -1.25 -11.57 -26.28
N PRO A 58 -2.18 -11.80 -25.33
CA PRO A 58 -2.65 -10.74 -24.44
C PRO A 58 -1.55 -10.37 -23.44
N LEU A 59 -0.88 -9.24 -23.69
CA LEU A 59 0.30 -8.79 -22.94
C LEU A 59 -0.03 -8.04 -21.65
N TYR A 60 -1.30 -7.68 -21.45
CA TYR A 60 -1.78 -6.94 -20.29
C TYR A 60 -2.90 -7.71 -19.60
N HIS A 61 -2.83 -7.76 -18.27
CA HIS A 61 -3.82 -8.46 -17.45
C HIS A 61 -4.85 -7.51 -16.85
N THR A 62 -4.46 -6.28 -16.55
CA THR A 62 -5.32 -5.32 -15.86
C THR A 62 -5.23 -3.94 -16.53
N VAL A 63 -6.38 -3.27 -16.65
CA VAL A 63 -6.47 -1.83 -16.87
C VAL A 63 -7.18 -1.22 -15.66
N VAL A 64 -6.62 -0.14 -15.12
CA VAL A 64 -7.20 0.62 -14.02
C VAL A 64 -7.64 1.96 -14.59
N VAL A 65 -8.92 2.27 -14.43
CA VAL A 65 -9.54 3.50 -14.94
C VAL A 65 -9.99 4.32 -13.73
N PHE A 66 -9.62 5.59 -13.68
CA PHE A 66 -9.97 6.52 -12.62
C PHE A 66 -10.93 7.56 -13.18
N SER A 67 -12.13 7.60 -12.62
CA SER A 67 -13.14 8.63 -12.86
C SER A 67 -13.13 9.64 -11.70
N GLU A 68 -14.10 10.56 -11.67
CA GLU A 68 -14.21 11.58 -10.62
C GLU A 68 -14.57 10.99 -9.24
N ASP A 69 -15.50 10.03 -9.20
CA ASP A 69 -16.06 9.47 -7.95
C ASP A 69 -15.74 7.98 -7.71
N GLU A 70 -15.16 7.31 -8.70
CA GLU A 70 -14.91 5.88 -8.69
C GLU A 70 -13.66 5.49 -9.48
N LEU A 71 -13.19 4.27 -9.24
CA LEU A 71 -12.26 3.60 -10.13
C LEU A 71 -12.85 2.28 -10.63
N LEU A 72 -12.52 1.94 -11.87
CA LEU A 72 -12.92 0.70 -12.52
C LEU A 72 -11.69 -0.20 -12.70
N LEU A 73 -11.73 -1.38 -12.10
CA LEU A 73 -10.73 -2.43 -12.31
C LEU A 73 -11.20 -3.36 -13.42
N LEU A 74 -10.54 -3.29 -14.57
CA LEU A 74 -10.77 -4.18 -15.71
C LEU A 74 -9.73 -5.30 -15.68
N GLN A 75 -10.12 -6.51 -15.31
CA GLN A 75 -9.21 -7.65 -15.17
C GLN A 75 -9.54 -8.77 -16.15
N ARG A 76 -8.52 -9.25 -16.87
CA ARG A 76 -8.67 -10.35 -17.82
C ARG A 76 -8.66 -11.70 -17.08
N ILE A 77 -9.80 -12.39 -17.03
CA ILE A 77 -9.90 -13.76 -16.50
C ILE A 77 -10.15 -14.70 -17.68
N GLY A 78 -9.13 -15.48 -18.04
CA GLY A 78 -9.19 -16.31 -19.24
C GLY A 78 -9.31 -15.47 -20.51
N LYS A 79 -10.43 -15.60 -21.22
CA LYS A 79 -10.73 -14.84 -22.45
C LYS A 79 -11.60 -13.61 -22.21
N ASP A 80 -12.17 -13.50 -21.01
CA ASP A 80 -13.13 -12.45 -20.67
C ASP A 80 -12.45 -11.35 -19.87
N VAL A 81 -13.06 -10.17 -19.88
CA VAL A 81 -12.68 -9.03 -19.05
C VAL A 81 -13.79 -8.77 -18.06
N HIS A 82 -13.47 -8.95 -16.78
CA HIS A 82 -14.33 -8.61 -15.67
C HIS A 82 -14.09 -7.16 -15.27
N ALA A 83 -15.17 -6.42 -15.09
CA ALA A 83 -15.14 -5.05 -14.60
C ALA A 83 -15.61 -5.05 -13.15
N THR A 84 -14.81 -4.44 -12.26
CA THR A 84 -15.16 -4.22 -10.86
C THR A 84 -15.14 -2.73 -10.59
N GLU A 85 -16.30 -2.17 -10.28
CA GLU A 85 -16.47 -0.76 -9.91
C GLU A 85 -16.20 -0.61 -8.41
N ILE A 86 -15.42 0.40 -8.04
CA ILE A 86 -15.09 0.71 -6.65
C ILE A 86 -15.25 2.22 -6.46
N LEU A 87 -16.29 2.61 -5.72
CA LEU A 87 -16.52 4.01 -5.37
C LEU A 87 -15.46 4.46 -4.36
N TYR A 88 -14.89 5.66 -4.54
CA TYR A 88 -13.83 6.14 -3.65
C TYR A 88 -14.28 6.25 -2.20
N LYS A 89 -15.56 6.58 -1.97
CA LYS A 89 -16.18 6.66 -0.64
C LYS A 89 -16.26 5.32 0.11
N ASP A 90 -16.16 4.20 -0.60
CA ASP A 90 -16.25 2.86 -0.01
C ASP A 90 -14.87 2.30 0.37
N ILE A 91 -13.79 2.99 0.00
CA ILE A 91 -12.41 2.64 0.34
C ILE A 91 -12.16 3.03 1.80
N GLN A 92 -11.99 2.03 2.67
CA GLN A 92 -11.72 2.22 4.09
C GLN A 92 -10.24 2.38 4.40
N TYR A 93 -9.37 1.78 3.58
CA TYR A 93 -7.93 1.97 3.63
C TYR A 93 -7.27 1.60 2.29
N LEU A 94 -6.08 2.14 2.06
CA LEU A 94 -5.24 1.88 0.90
C LEU A 94 -3.86 1.45 1.39
N GLN A 95 -3.27 0.40 0.82
CA GLN A 95 -1.89 0.01 1.09
C GLN A 95 -1.07 0.00 -0.19
N ARG A 96 0.16 0.49 -0.09
CA ARG A 96 1.22 0.29 -1.09
C ARG A 96 2.31 -0.54 -0.45
N VAL A 97 2.63 -1.67 -1.07
CA VAL A 97 3.75 -2.53 -0.69
C VAL A 97 4.78 -2.48 -1.80
N GLY A 98 6.05 -2.29 -1.43
CA GLY A 98 7.17 -2.32 -2.36
C GLY A 98 8.24 -3.30 -1.86
N ASN A 99 8.72 -4.17 -2.73
CA ASN A 99 9.88 -5.03 -2.49
C ASN A 99 10.64 -5.25 -3.81
N VAL A 100 11.68 -4.44 -4.04
CA VAL A 100 12.58 -4.47 -5.21
C VAL A 100 11.84 -4.52 -6.55
N LEU A 101 11.43 -5.70 -7.03
CA LEU A 101 10.72 -5.92 -8.31
C LEU A 101 9.25 -6.31 -8.16
N VAL A 102 8.73 -6.33 -6.94
CA VAL A 102 7.34 -6.67 -6.64
C VAL A 102 6.68 -5.48 -5.94
N GLY A 103 5.67 -4.92 -6.58
CA GLY A 103 4.79 -3.89 -6.05
C GLY A 103 3.38 -4.42 -5.90
N GLU A 104 2.70 -4.00 -4.82
CA GLU A 104 1.31 -4.36 -4.56
C GLU A 104 0.54 -3.10 -4.15
N ILE A 105 -0.67 -2.94 -4.68
CA ILE A 105 -1.67 -1.99 -4.17
C ILE A 105 -2.81 -2.81 -3.59
N LEU A 106 -3.23 -2.48 -2.38
CA LEU A 106 -4.41 -3.08 -1.76
C LEU A 106 -5.43 -1.99 -1.46
N LEU A 107 -6.67 -2.21 -1.90
CA LEU A 107 -7.83 -1.36 -1.59
C LEU A 107 -8.76 -2.16 -0.69
N GLY A 108 -8.85 -1.77 0.58
CA GLY A 108 -9.78 -2.39 1.51
C GLY A 108 -11.12 -1.68 1.50
N THR A 109 -12.17 -2.38 1.10
CA THR A 109 -13.57 -1.93 1.24
C THR A 109 -14.24 -2.68 2.40
N ALA A 110 -15.52 -2.40 2.65
CA ALA A 110 -16.31 -3.20 3.60
C ALA A 110 -16.47 -4.66 3.15
N GLU A 111 -16.53 -4.89 1.84
CA GLU A 111 -16.90 -6.18 1.28
C GLU A 111 -15.69 -7.08 1.03
N GLN A 112 -14.58 -6.49 0.58
CA GLN A 112 -13.39 -7.25 0.18
C GLN A 112 -12.13 -6.40 0.10
N ILE A 113 -11.01 -7.08 -0.13
CA ILE A 113 -9.72 -6.45 -0.41
C ILE A 113 -9.39 -6.68 -1.88
N HIS A 114 -9.24 -5.60 -2.64
CA HIS A 114 -8.81 -5.66 -4.03
C HIS A 114 -7.29 -5.52 -4.09
N VAL A 115 -6.61 -6.48 -4.73
CA VAL A 115 -5.15 -6.52 -4.82
C VAL A 115 -4.69 -6.35 -6.26
N LEU A 116 -3.80 -5.40 -6.50
CA LEU A 116 -3.15 -5.16 -7.78
C LEU A 116 -1.64 -5.40 -7.65
N ASN A 117 -1.15 -6.43 -8.34
CA ASN A 117 0.28 -6.72 -8.41
C ASN A 117 0.90 -6.03 -9.63
N PHE A 118 2.06 -5.42 -9.46
CA PHE A 118 2.77 -4.75 -10.55
C PHE A 118 4.29 -4.80 -10.33
N ASN A 119 5.05 -4.45 -11.35
CA ASN A 119 6.49 -4.25 -11.23
C ASN A 119 6.79 -2.75 -10.95
N PRO A 120 7.50 -2.41 -9.87
CA PRO A 120 7.70 -1.03 -9.46
C PRO A 120 8.80 -0.27 -10.23
N VAL A 121 9.39 -0.85 -11.29
CA VAL A 121 10.44 -0.18 -12.11
C VAL A 121 9.99 1.19 -12.64
N GLU A 122 8.72 1.33 -13.05
CA GLU A 122 8.11 2.64 -13.35
C GLU A 122 6.84 2.80 -12.51
N VAL A 123 7.01 3.36 -11.31
CA VAL A 123 5.93 3.49 -10.32
C VAL A 123 5.07 4.75 -10.52
N GLU A 124 5.51 5.71 -11.34
CA GLU A 124 4.83 7.01 -11.48
C GLU A 124 3.34 6.92 -11.84
N PRO A 125 2.89 6.07 -12.79
CA PRO A 125 1.47 5.91 -13.06
C PRO A 125 0.69 5.38 -11.85
N VAL A 126 1.30 4.49 -11.07
CA VAL A 126 0.71 3.96 -9.84
C VAL A 126 0.58 5.04 -8.77
N GLU A 127 1.65 5.79 -8.51
CA GLU A 127 1.62 6.89 -7.52
C GLU A 127 0.61 7.98 -7.92
N LYS A 128 0.48 8.29 -9.22
CA LYS A 128 -0.55 9.21 -9.71
C LYS A 128 -1.96 8.68 -9.43
N GLY A 129 -2.21 7.39 -9.67
CA GLY A 129 -3.48 6.74 -9.34
C GLY A 129 -3.79 6.76 -7.83
N ILE A 130 -2.79 6.45 -6.99
CA ILE A 130 -2.88 6.57 -5.53
C ILE A 130 -3.25 8.00 -5.13
N GLY A 131 -2.61 9.01 -5.73
CA GLY A 131 -2.91 10.42 -5.48
C GLY A 131 -4.35 10.81 -5.82
N ILE A 132 -4.92 10.26 -6.91
CA ILE A 132 -6.33 10.47 -7.27
C ILE A 132 -7.25 9.88 -6.19
N ILE A 133 -7.04 8.61 -5.81
CA ILE A 133 -7.84 7.95 -4.77
C ILE A 133 -7.80 8.74 -3.46
N ARG A 134 -6.59 9.10 -3.01
CA ARG A 134 -6.37 9.89 -1.78
C ARG A 134 -7.13 11.21 -1.86
N LYS A 135 -6.95 11.98 -2.93
CA LYS A 135 -7.62 13.28 -3.08
C LYS A 135 -9.14 13.17 -3.03
N SER A 136 -9.72 12.09 -3.54
CA SER A 136 -11.17 11.90 -3.56
C SER A 136 -11.74 11.62 -2.17
N TYR A 137 -11.17 10.68 -1.40
CA TYR A 137 -11.71 10.36 -0.07
C TYR A 137 -11.37 11.41 1.01
N LEU A 138 -10.31 12.20 0.81
CA LEU A 138 -9.93 13.26 1.76
C LEU A 138 -10.92 14.44 1.77
N GLN A 139 -11.73 14.59 0.72
CA GLN A 139 -12.80 15.60 0.66
C GLN A 139 -13.98 15.30 1.60
N ALA A 140 -14.01 14.12 2.23
CA ALA A 140 -15.07 13.71 3.17
C ALA A 140 -15.11 14.53 4.49
N GLY A 141 -14.13 15.41 4.74
CA GLY A 141 -14.28 16.53 5.68
C GLY A 141 -14.02 16.23 7.16
N THR A 142 -13.51 15.05 7.53
CA THR A 142 -13.04 14.79 8.91
C THR A 142 -11.57 15.18 9.04
N SER A 143 -11.28 16.06 10.00
CA SER A 143 -9.93 16.47 10.35
C SER A 143 -9.51 15.88 11.69
N LEU A 144 -8.27 15.42 11.77
CA LEU A 144 -7.60 14.98 12.98
C LEU A 144 -7.23 16.18 13.85
N ASN A 145 -7.28 16.00 15.17
CA ASN A 145 -6.94 17.03 16.15
C ASN A 145 -5.42 17.11 16.32
N LEU A 146 -4.74 17.83 15.44
CA LEU A 146 -3.28 17.97 15.49
C LEU A 146 -2.79 18.72 16.73
N ASP A 147 -3.62 19.58 17.32
CA ASP A 147 -3.28 20.32 18.55
C ASP A 147 -3.21 19.41 19.78
N ALA A 148 -3.73 18.18 19.69
CA ALA A 148 -3.61 17.18 20.75
C ALA A 148 -2.17 16.63 20.92
N ILE A 149 -1.28 16.92 19.96
CA ILE A 149 0.14 16.59 20.07
C ILE A 149 0.90 17.89 20.31
N GLU A 150 1.48 18.06 21.50
CA GLU A 150 2.30 19.24 21.83
C GLU A 150 3.60 19.24 21.01
N GLU A 151 4.32 18.11 20.98
CA GLU A 151 5.57 17.95 20.23
C GLU A 151 5.56 16.67 19.40
N SER A 152 5.80 16.83 18.09
CA SER A 152 5.98 15.69 17.17
C SER A 152 7.24 14.93 17.56
N PRO A 153 7.19 13.59 17.69
CA PRO A 153 8.41 12.81 17.84
C PRO A 153 9.35 13.03 16.65
N GLU A 154 10.65 12.89 16.88
CA GLU A 154 11.61 12.80 15.78
C GLU A 154 11.36 11.51 14.98
N ASN A 155 11.46 11.61 13.65
CA ASN A 155 11.58 10.43 12.81
C ASN A 155 12.97 9.82 13.05
N GLY A 156 13.05 8.74 13.82
CA GLY A 156 14.33 8.11 14.15
C GLY A 156 14.92 7.24 13.05
N SER A 157 14.45 7.34 11.80
CA SER A 157 14.81 6.43 10.70
C SER A 157 15.09 7.17 9.39
N LEU A 158 16.39 7.25 9.04
CA LEU A 158 16.84 7.77 7.74
C LEU A 158 16.18 7.07 6.55
N PHE A 159 15.78 5.81 6.72
CA PHE A 159 15.05 5.06 5.69
C PHE A 159 13.68 5.69 5.42
N TYR A 160 12.89 5.94 6.47
CA TYR A 160 11.57 6.55 6.31
C TYR A 160 11.66 8.01 5.87
N GLU A 161 12.67 8.77 6.32
CA GLU A 161 12.91 10.13 5.80
C GLU A 161 13.09 10.14 4.28
N ASN A 162 13.90 9.20 3.75
CA ASN A 162 14.10 9.08 2.31
C ASN A 162 12.81 8.68 1.57
N LEU A 163 12.01 7.76 2.13
CA LEU A 163 10.72 7.40 1.52
C LEU A 163 9.73 8.56 1.51
N ILE A 164 9.66 9.35 2.58
CA ILE A 164 8.83 10.56 2.67
C ILE A 164 9.25 11.55 1.58
N ALA A 165 10.55 11.84 1.48
CA ALA A 165 11.07 12.79 0.49
C ALA A 165 10.81 12.38 -0.97
N GLN A 166 10.71 11.07 -1.23
CA GLN A 166 10.47 10.50 -2.56
C GLN A 166 8.99 10.43 -2.92
N HIS A 167 8.16 9.90 -2.02
CA HIS A 167 6.78 9.50 -2.33
C HIS A 167 5.71 10.47 -1.83
N PHE A 168 6.05 11.35 -0.90
CA PHE A 168 5.10 12.25 -0.24
C PHE A 168 5.46 13.72 -0.47
N ARG A 169 6.15 14.02 -1.58
CA ARG A 169 6.54 15.38 -1.93
C ARG A 169 5.29 16.24 -2.16
N GLY A 170 5.08 17.22 -1.28
CA GLY A 170 3.94 18.14 -1.33
C GLY A 170 2.85 17.85 -0.30
N ASP A 171 2.93 16.70 0.40
CA ASP A 171 2.08 16.45 1.57
C ASP A 171 2.66 17.19 2.78
N ASP A 172 1.81 17.87 3.53
CA ASP A 172 2.16 18.43 4.83
C ASP A 172 2.02 17.34 5.89
N LEU A 173 3.11 16.60 6.11
CA LEU A 173 3.14 15.44 7.01
C LEU A 173 3.70 15.78 8.38
N ARG A 174 2.98 15.33 9.41
CA ARG A 174 3.40 15.40 10.81
C ARG A 174 3.59 14.01 11.40
N VAL A 175 4.69 13.81 12.14
CA VAL A 175 4.91 12.58 12.90
C VAL A 175 4.00 12.55 14.12
N VAL A 176 3.22 11.48 14.24
CA VAL A 176 2.33 11.20 15.36
C VAL A 176 3.03 10.36 16.41
N GLU A 177 3.67 9.27 15.97
CA GLU A 177 4.37 8.32 16.81
C GLU A 177 5.50 7.64 16.03
N TYR A 178 6.56 7.25 16.72
CA TYR A 178 7.64 6.45 16.16
C TYR A 178 8.04 5.34 17.12
N GLN A 179 8.00 4.11 16.63
CA GLN A 179 8.56 2.97 17.34
C GLN A 179 9.92 2.61 16.73
N PRO A 180 11.02 2.72 17.50
CA PRO A 180 12.32 2.21 17.07
C PRO A 180 12.34 0.67 17.09
N PRO A 181 13.34 0.02 16.46
CA PRO A 181 13.43 -1.43 16.47
C PRO A 181 13.52 -2.00 17.89
N VAL A 182 12.83 -3.12 18.15
CA VAL A 182 12.76 -3.75 19.48
C VAL A 182 13.33 -5.17 19.43
N GLY A 183 14.29 -5.47 20.30
CA GLY A 183 14.82 -6.82 20.47
C GLY A 183 13.79 -7.77 21.09
N LEU A 184 13.51 -8.87 20.41
CA LEU A 184 12.59 -9.92 20.87
C LEU A 184 13.43 -11.03 21.50
N LYS A 185 13.57 -11.00 22.83
CA LYS A 185 14.27 -12.07 23.57
C LYS A 185 13.55 -13.40 23.33
N LYS A 186 14.31 -14.48 23.10
CA LYS A 186 13.74 -15.82 22.95
C LYS A 186 13.03 -16.25 24.23
N ASN A 187 11.87 -16.92 24.07
CA ASN A 187 11.29 -17.74 25.11
C ASN A 187 12.32 -18.85 25.49
N PRO A 188 12.68 -19.01 26.78
CA PRO A 188 13.79 -19.87 27.22
C PRO A 188 13.62 -21.39 26.94
N GLY A 189 12.53 -21.82 26.30
CA GLY A 189 12.16 -23.23 26.15
C GLY A 189 12.68 -23.97 24.91
N LYS A 190 13.37 -23.32 23.96
CA LYS A 190 13.94 -23.98 22.76
C LYS A 190 15.37 -23.56 22.50
N ALA A 191 16.30 -24.14 23.25
CA ALA A 191 17.71 -24.10 22.91
C ALA A 191 17.95 -24.97 21.66
N LEU A 192 18.30 -24.35 20.55
CA LEU A 192 18.99 -24.98 19.43
C LEU A 192 20.48 -24.70 19.60
N ASP A 193 21.29 -25.74 19.37
CA ASP A 193 22.76 -25.84 19.39
C ASP A 193 23.51 -24.82 20.29
N PRO A 194 24.07 -25.25 21.44
CA PRO A 194 24.83 -24.38 22.34
C PRO A 194 26.10 -23.76 21.72
N ASN A 195 26.52 -24.18 20.51
CA ASN A 195 27.70 -23.64 19.82
C ASN A 195 27.39 -22.50 18.85
N LEU A 196 26.12 -22.17 18.58
CA LEU A 196 25.75 -21.05 17.73
C LEU A 196 25.22 -19.90 18.62
N PRO A 197 25.75 -18.67 18.48
CA PRO A 197 25.18 -17.53 19.18
C PRO A 197 23.71 -17.39 18.77
N ALA A 198 22.80 -17.51 19.74
CA ALA A 198 21.38 -17.35 19.49
C ALA A 198 21.12 -15.92 19.02
N GLN A 199 20.88 -15.74 17.72
CA GLN A 199 20.44 -14.46 17.22
C GLN A 199 19.05 -14.17 17.75
N GLU A 200 18.90 -13.01 18.37
CA GLU A 200 17.63 -12.51 18.86
C GLU A 200 16.92 -11.83 17.68
N PRO A 201 15.69 -12.26 17.33
CA PRO A 201 14.92 -11.57 16.32
C PRO A 201 14.62 -10.14 16.76
N LEU A 202 14.50 -9.24 15.78
CA LEU A 202 14.15 -7.84 15.96
C LEU A 202 12.75 -7.63 15.39
N LEU A 203 11.91 -6.91 16.14
CA LEU A 203 10.79 -6.17 15.57
C LEU A 203 11.37 -4.91 14.92
N GLU A 204 11.04 -4.70 13.66
CA GLU A 204 11.49 -3.53 12.91
C GLU A 204 10.79 -2.25 13.34
N ASP A 205 11.33 -1.11 12.93
CA ASP A 205 10.76 0.19 13.23
C ASP A 205 9.42 0.43 12.53
N SER A 206 8.58 1.28 13.11
CA SER A 206 7.30 1.70 12.54
C SER A 206 7.07 3.18 12.78
N LEU A 207 6.61 3.88 11.76
CA LEU A 207 6.38 5.32 11.77
C LEU A 207 4.91 5.62 11.51
N PHE A 208 4.33 6.50 12.32
CA PHE A 208 2.94 6.94 12.21
C PHE A 208 2.94 8.42 11.86
N LEU A 209 2.32 8.76 10.74
CA LEU A 209 2.27 10.10 10.17
C LEU A 209 0.81 10.52 9.97
N THR A 210 0.60 11.81 9.81
CA THR A 210 -0.70 12.34 9.39
C THR A 210 -0.53 13.59 8.55
N ASN A 211 -1.46 13.83 7.62
CA ASN A 211 -1.66 15.10 6.93
C ASN A 211 -2.86 15.88 7.46
N GLY A 212 -3.37 15.51 8.65
CA GLY A 212 -4.57 16.10 9.26
C GLY A 212 -5.89 15.50 8.79
N THR A 213 -5.93 14.64 7.75
CA THR A 213 -7.18 14.07 7.21
C THR A 213 -7.14 12.55 7.06
N GLU A 214 -5.95 11.96 7.07
CA GLU A 214 -5.73 10.53 7.18
C GLU A 214 -4.57 10.22 8.12
N LEU A 215 -4.55 8.99 8.63
CA LEU A 215 -3.42 8.40 9.31
C LEU A 215 -2.62 7.56 8.30
N ILE A 216 -1.31 7.70 8.32
CA ILE A 216 -0.39 6.99 7.45
C ILE A 216 0.56 6.19 8.32
N THR A 217 0.57 4.87 8.18
CA THR A 217 1.57 4.02 8.84
C THR A 217 2.63 3.60 7.85
N MET A 218 3.91 3.70 8.18
CA MET A 218 5.02 3.15 7.41
C MET A 218 5.73 2.09 8.25
N ASN A 219 5.91 0.91 7.68
CA ASN A 219 6.55 -0.21 8.35
C ASN A 219 7.26 -1.12 7.32
N ARG A 220 8.18 -1.97 7.78
CA ARG A 220 8.80 -3.00 6.91
C ARG A 220 7.77 -4.03 6.44
N LYS A 221 8.00 -4.65 5.27
CA LYS A 221 7.12 -5.74 4.79
C LYS A 221 7.25 -6.95 5.71
N LYS A 222 8.47 -7.26 6.16
CA LYS A 222 8.71 -8.26 7.19
C LYS A 222 8.84 -7.52 8.53
N GLU A 223 7.78 -7.56 9.33
CA GLU A 223 7.74 -6.82 10.60
C GLU A 223 8.77 -7.35 11.61
N THR A 224 9.12 -8.63 11.55
CA THR A 224 10.19 -9.22 12.37
C THR A 224 11.27 -9.87 11.51
N ARG A 225 12.54 -9.64 11.80
CA ARG A 225 13.65 -10.30 11.10
C ARG A 225 14.79 -10.70 12.03
N LEU A 226 15.61 -11.64 11.56
CA LEU A 226 16.92 -11.88 12.18
C LEU A 226 17.90 -10.77 11.74
N PRO A 227 18.88 -10.38 12.57
CA PRO A 227 19.84 -9.32 12.25
C PRO A 227 20.56 -9.49 10.91
N GLU A 228 20.84 -10.74 10.52
CA GLU A 228 21.54 -11.11 9.27
C GLU A 228 20.64 -11.17 8.02
N GLU A 229 19.31 -11.15 8.20
CA GLU A 229 18.37 -11.14 7.08
C GLU A 229 18.28 -9.74 6.48
N ALA A 230 18.47 -9.64 5.18
CA ALA A 230 18.18 -8.42 4.43
C ALA A 230 16.66 -8.30 4.21
N ASP A 231 16.09 -7.15 4.56
CA ASP A 231 14.72 -6.78 4.17
C ASP A 231 14.73 -5.47 3.39
N TYR A 232 14.31 -5.55 2.13
CA TYR A 232 14.12 -4.40 1.24
C TYR A 232 12.63 -4.05 1.09
N GLY A 233 11.77 -4.82 1.72
CA GLY A 233 10.34 -4.66 1.67
C GLY A 233 9.87 -3.57 2.62
N TYR A 234 8.96 -2.75 2.14
CA TYR A 234 8.26 -1.77 2.96
C TYR A 234 6.80 -1.68 2.55
N ARG A 235 6.01 -1.16 3.46
CA ARG A 235 4.59 -0.92 3.29
C ARG A 235 4.28 0.45 3.85
N TYR A 236 3.40 1.16 3.18
CA TYR A 236 2.67 2.24 3.81
C TYR A 236 1.16 2.05 3.64
N THR A 237 0.44 2.29 4.73
CA THR A 237 -1.02 2.16 4.80
C THR A 237 -1.61 3.53 5.04
N PHE A 238 -2.52 3.94 4.17
CA PHE A 238 -3.33 5.14 4.30
C PHE A 238 -4.69 4.74 4.87
N VAL A 239 -5.08 5.37 5.97
CA VAL A 239 -6.39 5.15 6.60
C VAL A 239 -7.06 6.51 6.78
N PRO A 240 -8.09 6.84 5.98
CA PRO A 240 -8.82 8.10 6.11
C PRO A 240 -9.36 8.26 7.54
N ALA A 241 -9.22 9.45 8.13
CA ALA A 241 -9.58 9.66 9.54
C ALA A 241 -11.04 9.31 9.84
N HIS A 242 -11.94 9.61 8.89
CA HIS A 242 -13.37 9.35 9.02
C HIS A 242 -13.76 7.87 9.01
N THR A 243 -12.85 6.97 8.63
CA THR A 243 -13.12 5.52 8.60
C THR A 243 -12.68 4.83 9.88
N ILE A 244 -11.85 5.49 10.71
CA ILE A 244 -11.32 4.94 11.96
C ILE A 244 -12.35 5.11 13.07
N LEU A 245 -12.80 3.99 13.63
CA LEU A 245 -13.77 3.93 14.73
C LEU A 245 -13.10 3.80 16.09
N ASP A 246 -12.01 3.03 16.18
CA ASP A 246 -11.21 2.88 17.39
C ASP A 246 -9.78 2.46 17.05
N VAL A 247 -8.88 2.56 18.02
CA VAL A 247 -7.52 2.03 17.98
C VAL A 247 -7.31 1.14 19.19
N THR A 248 -7.05 -0.15 18.94
CA THR A 248 -6.87 -1.14 20.01
C THR A 248 -5.47 -1.72 20.01
N LEU A 249 -5.04 -2.20 21.18
CA LEU A 249 -3.77 -2.85 21.38
C LEU A 249 -4.01 -4.18 22.12
N GLU A 250 -3.77 -5.28 21.43
CA GLU A 250 -4.00 -6.64 21.94
C GLU A 250 -2.68 -7.42 22.00
N PRO A 251 -2.50 -8.39 22.92
CA PRO A 251 -1.38 -9.34 22.82
C PRO A 251 -1.35 -10.03 21.46
N ASP A 252 -0.16 -10.28 20.93
CA ASP A 252 -0.02 -11.13 19.74
C ASP A 252 0.04 -12.62 20.12
N ASP A 253 -0.72 -13.45 19.41
CA ASP A 253 -0.83 -14.89 19.69
C ASP A 253 0.49 -15.65 19.43
N SER A 254 1.37 -15.10 18.58
CA SER A 254 2.63 -15.76 18.22
C SER A 254 3.78 -15.43 19.18
N ASN A 255 3.71 -14.29 19.88
CA ASN A 255 4.77 -13.83 20.76
C ASN A 255 4.24 -12.86 21.84
N ASP A 256 4.34 -13.25 23.11
CA ASP A 256 3.87 -12.46 24.26
C ASP A 256 4.54 -11.08 24.42
N LEU A 257 5.69 -10.86 23.76
CA LEU A 257 6.36 -9.56 23.73
C LEU A 257 5.77 -8.61 22.68
N LEU A 258 5.03 -9.13 21.71
CA LEU A 258 4.44 -8.37 20.63
C LEU A 258 2.99 -8.00 20.95
N ARG A 259 2.54 -6.92 20.35
CA ARG A 259 1.17 -6.46 20.39
C ARG A 259 0.64 -6.24 18.98
N ASN A 260 -0.61 -6.59 18.75
CA ASN A 260 -1.37 -6.24 17.57
C ASN A 260 -1.99 -4.86 17.76
N LEU A 261 -1.44 -3.85 17.10
CA LEU A 261 -2.07 -2.54 16.95
C LEU A 261 -3.12 -2.64 15.85
N SER A 262 -4.39 -2.45 16.21
CA SER A 262 -5.50 -2.52 15.25
C SER A 262 -6.17 -1.16 15.09
N PHE A 263 -6.27 -0.68 13.86
CA PHE A 263 -7.21 0.38 13.49
C PHE A 263 -8.54 -0.28 13.14
N ILE A 264 -9.54 -0.08 13.99
CA ILE A 264 -10.88 -0.64 13.81
C ILE A 264 -11.64 0.24 12.84
N LEU A 265 -12.08 -0.34 11.73
CA LEU A 265 -12.89 0.31 10.70
C LEU A 265 -14.31 -0.31 10.72
N LYS A 266 -15.21 0.09 9.81
CA LYS A 266 -16.64 -0.31 9.88
C LYS A 266 -16.85 -1.83 9.91
N GLU A 267 -16.21 -2.55 9.01
CA GLU A 267 -16.40 -4.01 8.81
C GLU A 267 -15.05 -4.74 8.65
N THR A 268 -13.96 -4.04 8.93
CA THR A 268 -12.60 -4.56 8.76
C THR A 268 -11.66 -3.87 9.73
N LYS A 269 -10.40 -4.29 9.75
CA LYS A 269 -9.35 -3.65 10.53
C LYS A 269 -8.02 -3.71 9.79
N VAL A 270 -7.21 -2.68 10.00
CA VAL A 270 -5.79 -2.71 9.63
C VAL A 270 -5.00 -3.10 10.86
N VAL A 271 -4.15 -4.11 10.74
CA VAL A 271 -3.33 -4.62 11.84
C VAL A 271 -1.85 -4.50 11.48
N LEU A 272 -1.05 -4.08 12.45
CA LEU A 272 0.41 -4.11 12.41
C LEU A 272 0.98 -4.48 13.78
N LEU A 273 2.20 -5.00 13.78
CA LEU A 273 2.90 -5.41 15.00
C LEU A 273 3.64 -4.23 15.64
N VAL A 274 3.44 -4.08 16.93
CA VAL A 274 4.16 -3.12 17.77
C VAL A 274 4.76 -3.80 19.01
N GLY A 275 5.76 -3.16 19.59
CA GLY A 275 6.48 -3.64 20.76
C GLY A 275 5.70 -3.41 22.06
N PRO A 276 6.19 -3.97 23.18
CA PRO A 276 5.44 -3.96 24.45
C PRO A 276 5.37 -2.57 25.10
N GLY A 277 6.25 -1.64 24.69
CA GLY A 277 6.26 -0.26 25.18
C GLY A 277 5.44 0.73 24.33
N PHE A 278 4.79 0.26 23.25
CA PHE A 278 4.02 1.13 22.38
C PHE A 278 2.76 1.65 23.09
N SER A 279 2.49 2.96 22.96
CA SER A 279 1.31 3.61 23.53
C SER A 279 0.38 4.11 22.44
N VAL A 280 -0.91 3.77 22.53
CA VAL A 280 -1.93 4.27 21.61
C VAL A 280 -2.42 5.69 21.95
N GLN A 281 -1.95 6.28 23.05
CA GLN A 281 -2.49 7.55 23.57
C GLN A 281 -2.40 8.69 22.55
N ARG A 282 -1.27 8.85 21.85
CA ARG A 282 -1.12 9.90 20.83
C ARG A 282 -2.07 9.68 19.65
N LEU A 283 -2.20 8.43 19.20
CA LEU A 283 -3.11 8.04 18.11
C LEU A 283 -4.57 8.34 18.50
N LYS A 284 -4.98 7.92 19.70
CA LYS A 284 -6.32 8.17 20.23
C LYS A 284 -6.60 9.66 20.40
N ALA A 285 -5.63 10.42 20.90
CA ALA A 285 -5.75 11.86 21.10
C ALA A 285 -6.03 12.63 19.80
N ILE A 286 -5.31 12.31 18.71
CA ILE A 286 -5.58 12.97 17.41
C ILE A 286 -6.89 12.52 16.75
N LEU A 287 -7.37 11.31 17.08
CA LEU A 287 -8.61 10.75 16.58
C LEU A 287 -9.84 11.16 17.40
N ASN A 288 -9.64 11.75 18.59
CA ASN A 288 -10.68 12.08 19.58
C ASN A 288 -11.52 10.85 20.02
N ILE A 289 -10.85 9.73 20.29
CA ILE A 289 -11.45 8.44 20.72
C ILE A 289 -10.82 7.88 22.00
#